data_AF-A0A6V7JLT1-F1
#
_entry.id   AF-A0A6V7JLT1-F1
#
_cell.length_a   1.000
_cell.length_b   1.000
_cell.length_c   1.000
_cell.angle_alpha   90.00
_cell.angle_beta   90.00
_cell.angle_gamma   90.00
#
_symmetry.space_group_name_H-M   'P 1'
#
loop_
_entity.id
_entity.type
_entity.pdbx_description
1 polymer ?
#
loop_
_entity_poly.entity_id
_entity_poly.type
_entity_poly.pdbx_seq_one_letter_code
_entity_poly.pdbx_strand_id
1 'polypeptide(L)' 'SYHFDRSDIALPGLKEYFKKSSDEEREHAMKFMAYQNKRGGTIVLKDIKAPDAGNWGTAKDAMNEALKLEKQVNA' A
#
# COMPACT_ATOMS: atom_id res chain seq x y z
N SER A 1 0.94 -5.45 -6.38
CA SER A 1 0.01 -6.53 -6.80
C SER A 1 0.03 -6.73 -8.31
N TYR A 2 -0.50 -5.80 -9.11
CA TYR A 2 -0.66 -5.98 -10.57
C TYR A 2 0.65 -6.12 -11.36
N HIS A 3 1.79 -5.62 -10.85
CA HIS A 3 3.11 -5.95 -11.43
C HIS A 3 3.36 -7.46 -11.46
N PHE A 4 3.05 -8.16 -10.36
CA PHE A 4 3.22 -9.61 -10.25
C PHE A 4 2.15 -10.43 -10.98
N ASP A 5 1.09 -9.76 -11.43
CA ASP A 5 0.00 -10.35 -12.23
C ASP A 5 0.29 -10.35 -13.74
N ARG A 6 1.33 -9.61 -14.16
CA ARG A 6 1.75 -9.59 -15.57
C ARG A 6 2.15 -10.99 -16.02
N SER A 7 1.81 -11.33 -17.27
CA SER A 7 2.11 -12.65 -17.85
C SER A 7 3.61 -12.97 -17.91
N ASP A 8 4.48 -11.95 -17.99
CA ASP A 8 5.94 -12.09 -18.02
C ASP A 8 6.60 -12.15 -16.62
N ILE A 9 5.82 -12.01 -15.55
CA ILE A 9 6.28 -12.13 -14.15
C ILE A 9 5.59 -13.30 -13.45
N ALA A 10 4.27 -13.39 -13.56
CA ALA A 10 3.45 -14.53 -13.16
C ALA A 10 3.73 -15.07 -11.75
N LEU A 11 3.76 -14.20 -10.74
CA LEU A 11 3.96 -14.56 -9.33
C LEU A 11 2.64 -14.38 -8.54
N PRO A 12 1.69 -15.33 -8.64
CA PRO A 12 0.33 -15.17 -8.10
C PRO A 12 0.29 -15.00 -6.58
N GLY A 13 1.19 -15.67 -5.84
CA GLY A 13 1.26 -15.53 -4.39
C GLY A 13 1.64 -14.11 -3.94
N LEU A 14 2.57 -13.46 -4.65
CA LEU A 14 2.92 -12.06 -4.37
C LEU A 14 1.85 -11.09 -4.86
N LYS A 15 1.18 -11.41 -5.97
CA LYS A 15 0.02 -10.65 -6.43
C LYS A 15 -1.06 -10.61 -5.35
N GLU A 16 -1.40 -11.77 -4.76
CA GLU A 16 -2.38 -11.88 -3.68
C GLU A 16 -1.92 -11.18 -2.41
N TYR A 17 -0.68 -11.43 -1.97
CA TYR A 17 -0.08 -10.78 -0.80
C TYR A 17 -0.20 -9.24 -0.88
N PHE A 18 0.31 -8.63 -1.95
CA PHE A 18 0.26 -7.18 -2.09
C PHE A 18 -1.15 -6.63 -2.35
N LYS A 19 -2.08 -7.45 -2.85
CA LYS A 19 -3.48 -7.03 -2.97
C LYS A 19 -4.12 -6.93 -1.58
N LYS A 20 -3.88 -7.95 -0.75
CA LYS A 20 -4.36 -8.00 0.64
C LYS A 20 -3.78 -6.83 1.46
N SER A 21 -2.47 -6.60 1.40
CA SER A 21 -1.86 -5.44 2.08
C SER A 21 -2.46 -4.11 1.63
N SER A 22 -2.74 -3.93 0.33
CA SER A 22 -3.40 -2.72 -0.15
C SER A 22 -4.82 -2.54 0.39
N ASP A 23 -5.56 -3.63 0.61
CA ASP A 23 -6.90 -3.57 1.19
C ASP A 23 -6.83 -3.28 2.70
N GLU A 24 -5.88 -3.90 3.42
CA GLU A 24 -5.60 -3.66 4.85
C GLU A 24 -5.22 -2.19 5.12
N GLU A 25 -4.33 -1.59 4.30
CA GLU A 25 -3.95 -0.18 4.47
C GLU A 25 -5.10 0.79 4.19
N ARG A 26 -6.02 0.43 3.30
CA ARG A 26 -7.25 1.20 3.11
C ARG A 26 -8.12 1.12 4.36
N GLU A 27 -8.24 -0.04 5.00
CA GLU A 27 -8.95 -0.16 6.28
C GLU A 27 -8.29 0.67 7.39
N HIS A 28 -6.95 0.70 7.46
CA HIS A 28 -6.20 1.57 8.38
C HIS A 28 -6.54 3.05 8.16
N ALA A 29 -6.52 3.52 6.92
CA ALA A 29 -6.90 4.90 6.58
C ALA A 29 -8.33 5.23 7.01
N MET A 30 -9.29 4.31 6.78
CA MET A 30 -10.69 4.50 7.20
C MET A 30 -10.83 4.57 8.72
N LYS A 31 -10.06 3.79 9.49
CA LYS A 31 -10.04 3.86 10.96
C LYS A 31 -9.59 5.25 11.44
N PHE A 32 -8.56 5.84 10.82
CA PHE A 32 -8.12 7.20 11.15
C PHE A 32 -9.18 8.25 10.85
N MET A 33 -9.84 8.17 9.68
CA MET A 33 -10.93 9.09 9.33
C MET A 33 -12.09 9.00 10.32
N ALA A 34 -12.51 7.78 10.67
CA ALA A 34 -13.55 7.55 11.66
C ALA A 34 -13.14 8.11 13.04
N TYR A 35 -11.89 7.92 13.43
CA TYR A 35 -11.36 8.46 14.69
C TYR A 35 -11.35 9.99 14.71
N GLN A 36 -10.94 10.63 13.61
CA GLN A 36 -10.95 12.09 13.48
C GLN A 36 -12.36 12.66 13.71
N ASN A 37 -13.37 12.09 13.05
CA ASN A 37 -14.77 12.49 13.25
C ASN A 37 -15.25 12.22 14.68
N LYS A 38 -14.87 11.06 15.27
CA LYS A 38 -15.21 10.71 16.66
C LYS A 38 -14.69 11.73 17.66
N ARG A 39 -13.56 12.39 17.38
CA ARG A 39 -12.95 13.41 18.24
C ARG A 39 -13.39 14.84 17.92
N GLY A 40 -14.34 15.01 16.99
CA GLY A 40 -14.85 16.32 16.57
C GLY A 40 -13.94 17.07 15.60
N GLY A 41 -12.94 16.40 15.03
CA GLY A 41 -12.07 16.98 14.00
C GLY A 41 -12.72 17.00 12.63
N THR A 42 -12.12 17.73 11.70
CA THR A 42 -12.52 17.75 10.29
C THR A 42 -11.51 16.97 9.45
N ILE A 43 -12.00 16.14 8.54
CA ILE A 43 -11.17 15.41 7.58
C ILE A 43 -10.84 16.35 6.41
N VAL A 44 -9.54 16.53 6.12
CA VAL A 44 -9.07 17.25 4.93
C VAL A 44 -8.30 16.26 4.07
N LEU A 45 -8.90 15.86 2.95
CA LEU A 45 -8.26 14.96 1.99
C LEU A 45 -7.28 15.74 1.10
N LYS A 46 -6.21 15.07 0.69
CA LYS A 46 -5.20 15.58 -0.24
C LYS A 46 -4.96 14.54 -1.33
N ASP A 47 -4.30 14.97 -2.39
CA ASP A 47 -3.94 14.10 -3.50
C ASP A 47 -3.05 12.94 -3.04
N ILE A 48 -3.40 11.73 -3.49
CA ILE A 48 -2.58 10.54 -3.32
C ILE A 48 -1.61 10.50 -4.50
N LYS A 49 -0.32 10.68 -4.22
CA LYS A 49 0.72 10.61 -5.25
C LYS A 49 0.82 9.20 -5.82
N ALA A 50 1.11 9.10 -7.11
CA ALA A 50 1.46 7.84 -7.73
C ALA A 50 2.71 7.26 -7.04
N PRO A 51 2.84 5.92 -6.95
CA PRO A 51 4.08 5.30 -6.46
C PRO A 51 5.27 5.72 -7.32
N ASP A 52 6.42 5.96 -6.67
CA ASP A 52 7.64 6.42 -7.36
C ASP A 52 8.21 5.38 -8.34
N ALA A 53 7.90 4.09 -8.13
CA ALA A 53 8.37 2.98 -8.96
C ALA A 53 7.29 2.51 -9.95
N GLY A 54 7.56 2.65 -11.25
CA GLY A 54 6.74 2.07 -12.33
C GLY A 54 7.04 0.58 -12.59
N ASN A 55 8.20 0.09 -12.14
CA ASN A 55 8.62 -1.32 -12.22
C ASN A 55 9.14 -1.73 -10.84
N TRP A 56 8.62 -2.81 -10.29
CA TRP A 56 8.95 -3.28 -8.93
C TRP A 56 10.10 -4.30 -8.90
N GLY A 57 10.78 -4.50 -10.03
CA GLY A 57 11.93 -5.38 -10.13
C GLY A 57 11.59 -6.83 -9.78
N THR A 58 12.47 -7.45 -9.01
CA THR A 58 12.29 -8.82 -8.51
C THR A 58 11.38 -8.86 -7.27
N ALA A 59 10.99 -10.06 -6.87
CA ALA A 59 10.26 -10.28 -5.60
C ALA A 59 11.01 -9.68 -4.38
N LYS A 60 12.35 -9.81 -4.35
CA LYS A 60 13.17 -9.28 -3.26
C LYS A 60 13.14 -7.75 -3.24
N ASP A 61 13.22 -7.12 -4.41
CA ASP A 61 13.21 -5.65 -4.52
C ASP A 61 11.86 -5.09 -4.04
N ALA A 62 10.75 -5.67 -4.49
CA ALA A 62 9.42 -5.27 -4.05
C ALA A 62 9.20 -5.46 -2.54
N MET A 63 9.70 -6.55 -1.95
CA MET A 63 9.61 -6.77 -0.50
C MET A 63 10.47 -5.77 0.30
N ASN A 64 11.65 -5.40 -0.22
CA ASN A 64 12.48 -4.37 0.41
C ASN A 64 11.82 -2.99 0.36
N GLU A 65 11.20 -2.62 -0.77
CA GLU A 65 10.45 -1.36 -0.87
C GLU A 65 9.21 -1.37 0.03
N ALA A 66 8.49 -2.48 0.12
CA ALA A 66 7.38 -2.63 1.07
C ALA A 66 7.86 -2.44 2.51
N LEU A 67 8.95 -3.12 2.91
CA LEU A 67 9.54 -2.96 4.24
C LEU A 67 9.97 -1.51 4.54
N LYS A 68 10.51 -0.81 3.54
CA LYS A 68 10.89 0.60 3.67
C LYS A 68 9.67 1.49 3.87
N LEU A 69 8.59 1.27 3.12
CA LEU A 69 7.33 1.99 3.26
C LEU A 69 6.70 1.76 4.63
N GLU A 70 6.60 0.51 5.09
CA GLU A 70 6.07 0.16 6.41
C GLU A 70 6.86 0.86 7.54
N LYS A 71 8.19 0.94 7.43
CA LYS A 71 9.02 1.68 8.38
C LYS A 71 8.74 3.18 8.37
N GLN A 72 8.42 3.77 7.22
CA GLN A 72 8.08 5.19 7.11
C GLN A 72 6.70 5.49 7.70
N VAL A 73 5.73 4.57 7.55
CA VAL A 73 4.39 4.70 8.15
C VAL A 73 4.46 4.56 9.68
N ASN A 74 5.35 3.70 10.18
CA ASN A 74 5.53 3.46 11.61
C ASN A 74 6.38 4.50 12.35
N ALA A 75 7.06 5.40 11.63
CA ALA A 75 7.94 6.42 12.21
C ALA A 75 7.15 7.60 12.79
#